data_AF-A0A5B0KLF1-F1
#
_entry.id   AF-A0A5B0KLF1-F1
#
_cell.length_a   1.000
_cell.length_b   1.000
_cell.length_c   1.000
_cell.angle_alpha   90.00
_cell.angle_beta   90.00
_cell.angle_gamma   90.00
#
_symmetry.space_group_name_H-M   'P 1'
#
loop_
_entity.id
_entity.type
_entity.pdbx_description
1 polymer ?
#
loop_
_entity_poly.entity_id
_entity_poly.type
_entity_poly.pdbx_seq_one_letter_code
_entity_poly.pdbx_strand_id
1 'polypeptide(L)'
;MVRPAAWGIAVTLMVGLAPGLAPVPTARAAELPIDRIRAEVSRLVPPLWTVEEMTANPIPVPAPDGKAAAKTVESRTAVRIAVKLRLAKPTYAVESRDGAVTFIRPVAEAGLEKTLTATALATLGPNGWSARIELRNPEVLEGIGQPLEELPGRPVLAGSAEANRLRDQIARDAEARGAEEDARRRREEDLLARQAAATKAEEERAAAERRQEDARAARIAELRARIQGADRPARIAAYEAALGGNDPSLRQIALEAALQSRDPVLGNLALKDWIARRKAVPVQLYATKEDPHSETVLNNLGPLTLEIDSVNPVNGALAGRLGAPGYSIAKPSAAVGALAQTTLTVNAYGCALSLRLTEQQTLDGLFRCQTLPALIARVTVD
;
A
#
# COMPACT_ATOMS: atom_id res chain seq x y z
N MET A 1 -2.74 -97.12 54.47
CA MET A 1 -2.34 -97.18 55.89
C MET A 1 -0.80 -97.18 55.99
N VAL A 2 -0.28 -96.71 57.13
CA VAL A 2 0.99 -97.04 57.83
C VAL A 2 2.05 -97.92 57.11
N ARG A 3 3.33 -97.48 57.14
CA ARG A 3 4.56 -98.24 56.78
C ARG A 3 4.91 -99.33 57.82
N PRO A 4 5.56 -100.43 57.42
CA PRO A 4 7.02 -100.62 57.65
C PRO A 4 7.77 -101.03 56.35
N ALA A 5 9.10 -100.97 56.15
CA ALA A 5 10.33 -100.87 56.97
C ALA A 5 11.04 -102.21 57.32
N ALA A 6 12.40 -102.18 57.31
CA ALA A 6 13.37 -103.26 57.68
C ALA A 6 13.45 -104.50 56.75
N TRP A 7 14.53 -105.33 56.70
CA TRP A 7 16.01 -105.15 56.69
C TRP A 7 16.70 -106.53 56.46
N GLY A 8 18.01 -106.57 56.14
CA GLY A 8 18.85 -107.81 56.04
C GLY A 8 19.48 -108.04 54.64
N ILE A 9 20.80 -108.18 54.40
CA ILE A 9 21.83 -109.14 54.92
C ILE A 9 21.63 -110.54 54.30
N ALA A 10 22.58 -111.25 53.66
CA ALA A 10 24.06 -111.37 53.74
C ALA A 10 24.63 -111.93 52.37
N VAL A 11 25.93 -112.21 52.08
CA VAL A 11 27.29 -111.80 52.52
C VAL A 11 28.37 -112.46 51.59
N THR A 12 29.65 -112.04 51.64
CA THR A 12 30.88 -112.66 51.03
C THR A 12 31.00 -112.71 49.48
N LEU A 13 32.15 -112.58 48.79
CA LEU A 13 33.59 -112.28 49.07
C LEU A 13 34.24 -111.80 47.71
N MET A 14 35.55 -111.56 47.44
CA MET A 14 36.80 -111.88 48.16
C MET A 14 37.90 -110.77 48.15
N VAL A 15 39.07 -110.97 47.50
CA VAL A 15 40.37 -110.28 47.70
C VAL A 15 41.18 -110.12 46.40
N GLY A 16 41.90 -109.00 46.26
CA GLY A 16 43.01 -108.77 45.31
C GLY A 16 43.74 -107.46 45.64
N LEU A 17 45.09 -107.40 45.58
CA LEU A 17 45.87 -106.24 46.08
C LEU A 17 46.36 -105.27 44.97
N ALA A 18 46.43 -103.99 45.39
CA ALA A 18 47.31 -102.84 45.05
C ALA A 18 48.53 -103.02 44.08
N PRO A 19 49.10 -101.92 43.49
CA PRO A 19 48.96 -100.50 43.89
C PRO A 19 48.54 -99.53 42.78
N GLY A 20 48.39 -98.24 43.13
CA GLY A 20 47.69 -97.24 42.31
C GLY A 20 48.51 -96.48 41.27
N LEU A 21 47.77 -95.83 40.36
CA LEU A 21 48.20 -94.79 39.43
C LEU A 21 47.36 -93.52 39.63
N ALA A 22 47.88 -92.36 39.24
CA ALA A 22 47.41 -91.06 39.72
C ALA A 22 46.20 -90.46 38.95
N PRO A 23 45.33 -89.67 39.62
CA PRO A 23 44.40 -88.77 38.96
C PRO A 23 45.11 -87.47 38.53
N VAL A 24 45.05 -87.16 37.23
CA VAL A 24 45.50 -85.89 36.64
C VAL A 24 44.24 -85.06 36.27
N PRO A 25 44.20 -83.73 36.50
CA PRO A 25 42.94 -83.03 36.69
C PRO A 25 42.22 -82.63 35.38
N THR A 26 40.89 -82.69 35.41
CA THR A 26 40.02 -82.13 34.36
C THR A 26 39.93 -80.60 34.48
N ALA A 27 40.46 -79.88 33.49
CA ALA A 27 40.34 -78.43 33.41
C ALA A 27 38.90 -78.00 33.04
N ARG A 28 38.45 -76.87 33.59
CA ARG A 28 37.17 -76.24 33.19
C ARG A 28 37.26 -75.73 31.75
N ALA A 29 36.33 -76.14 30.90
CA ALA A 29 36.00 -75.36 29.70
C ALA A 29 35.35 -74.02 30.12
N ALA A 30 35.65 -72.94 29.39
CA ALA A 30 35.04 -71.64 29.64
C ALA A 30 33.75 -71.49 28.83
N GLU A 31 32.66 -71.11 29.50
CA GLU A 31 31.38 -70.82 28.85
C GLU A 31 31.49 -69.54 28.01
N LEU A 32 31.11 -69.63 26.73
CA LEU A 32 31.10 -68.49 25.82
C LEU A 32 29.91 -67.56 26.17
N PRO A 33 30.11 -66.23 26.27
CA PRO A 33 29.06 -65.29 26.67
C PRO A 33 28.08 -64.96 25.52
N ILE A 34 27.42 -65.99 24.98
CA ILE A 34 26.57 -65.93 23.78
C ILE A 34 25.42 -64.92 23.96
N ASP A 35 24.80 -64.83 25.14
CA ASP A 35 23.67 -63.91 25.35
C ASP A 35 24.10 -62.44 25.46
N ARG A 36 25.31 -62.17 25.98
CA ARG A 36 25.91 -60.82 25.92
C ARG A 36 26.20 -60.42 24.49
N ILE A 37 26.73 -61.35 23.69
CA ILE A 37 26.95 -61.15 22.25
C ILE A 37 25.62 -60.89 21.53
N ARG A 38 24.58 -61.69 21.81
CA ARG A 38 23.24 -61.51 21.24
C ARG A 38 22.66 -60.13 21.57
N ALA A 39 22.72 -59.71 22.83
CA ALA A 39 22.23 -58.41 23.27
C ALA A 39 22.97 -57.24 22.59
N GLU A 40 24.29 -57.34 22.44
CA GLU A 40 25.10 -56.31 21.78
C GLU A 40 24.87 -56.28 20.26
N VAL A 41 24.65 -57.42 19.60
CA VAL A 41 24.17 -57.48 18.18
C VAL A 41 22.81 -56.80 18.06
N SER A 42 21.84 -57.16 18.91
CA SER A 42 20.49 -56.57 18.87
C SER A 42 20.46 -55.07 19.15
N ARG A 43 21.52 -54.49 19.76
CA ARG A 43 21.67 -53.03 19.92
C ARG A 43 22.31 -52.34 18.70
N LEU A 44 22.90 -53.09 17.77
CA LEU A 44 23.51 -52.59 16.53
C LEU A 44 22.60 -52.77 15.30
N VAL A 45 21.55 -53.58 15.41
CA VAL A 45 20.55 -53.84 14.37
C VAL A 45 19.42 -52.79 14.48
N PRO A 46 19.03 -52.09 13.38
CA PRO A 46 17.92 -51.15 13.39
C PRO A 46 16.58 -51.81 13.77
N PRO A 47 15.66 -51.11 14.46
CA PRO A 47 14.45 -51.70 15.05
C PRO A 47 13.41 -52.23 14.06
N LEU A 48 13.60 -51.99 12.75
CA LEU A 48 12.79 -52.56 11.66
C LEU A 48 13.13 -54.03 11.38
N TRP A 49 14.30 -54.51 11.82
CA TRP A 49 14.78 -55.88 11.65
C TRP A 49 14.60 -56.69 12.95
N THR A 50 14.00 -57.87 12.87
CA THR A 50 14.03 -58.88 13.93
C THR A 50 15.21 -59.83 13.75
N VAL A 51 15.82 -60.24 14.86
CA VAL A 51 16.85 -61.30 14.90
C VAL A 51 16.16 -62.64 15.12
N GLU A 52 16.10 -63.50 14.11
CA GLU A 52 15.48 -64.83 14.23
C GLU A 52 16.48 -65.88 14.70
N GLU A 53 17.64 -66.00 14.03
CA GLU A 53 18.69 -66.95 14.38
C GLU A 53 20.05 -66.26 14.51
N MET A 54 20.86 -66.70 15.48
CA MET A 54 22.26 -66.29 15.62
C MET A 54 23.14 -67.53 15.78
N THR A 55 24.09 -67.70 14.87
CA THR A 55 25.12 -68.74 14.95
C THR A 55 26.46 -68.10 15.35
N ALA A 56 27.21 -68.78 16.21
CA ALA A 56 28.43 -68.26 16.82
C ALA A 56 29.55 -69.31 16.78
N ASN A 57 30.53 -69.11 15.88
CA ASN A 57 31.64 -70.04 15.65
C ASN A 57 32.95 -69.42 16.17
N PRO A 58 33.68 -70.07 17.10
CA PRO A 58 34.94 -69.52 17.63
C PRO A 58 36.02 -69.44 16.54
N ILE A 59 36.82 -68.38 16.57
CA ILE A 59 38.00 -68.20 15.72
C ILE A 59 39.24 -68.24 16.63
N PRO A 60 40.31 -68.97 16.28
CA PRO A 60 41.59 -68.86 16.97
C PRO A 60 42.11 -67.41 16.93
N VAL A 61 42.35 -66.82 18.09
CA VAL A 61 42.95 -65.48 18.19
C VAL A 61 44.46 -65.61 17.92
N PRO A 62 45.04 -64.92 16.93
CA PRO A 62 46.49 -64.90 16.76
C PRO A 62 47.13 -64.20 17.97
N ALA A 63 48.15 -64.82 18.55
CA ALA A 63 48.87 -64.24 19.68
C ALA A 63 49.67 -63.00 19.24
N PRO A 64 49.74 -61.92 20.04
CA PRO A 64 50.60 -60.78 19.75
C PRO A 64 52.08 -61.19 19.90
N ASP A 65 52.81 -61.12 18.79
CA ASP A 65 54.27 -61.05 18.68
C ASP A 65 55.12 -61.96 19.58
N GLY A 66 54.95 -63.28 19.40
CA GLY A 66 56.09 -64.22 19.37
C GLY A 66 56.93 -64.38 20.63
N LYS A 67 56.46 -63.99 21.82
CA LYS A 67 57.15 -64.19 23.10
C LYS A 67 56.27 -64.87 24.15
N ALA A 68 56.92 -65.57 25.09
CA ALA A 68 56.29 -66.53 25.98
C ALA A 68 55.26 -65.92 26.94
N ALA A 69 54.25 -66.71 27.31
CA ALA A 69 53.11 -66.28 28.12
C ALA A 69 53.50 -65.86 29.56
N ALA A 70 53.51 -64.56 29.81
CA ALA A 70 53.44 -64.01 31.17
C ALA A 70 51.97 -64.04 31.67
N LYS A 71 51.77 -64.27 32.96
CA LYS A 71 50.42 -64.37 33.57
C LYS A 71 49.76 -62.99 33.67
N THR A 72 48.83 -62.69 32.77
CA THR A 72 47.82 -61.62 32.93
C THR A 72 46.41 -62.19 32.77
N VAL A 73 45.47 -61.72 33.58
CA VAL A 73 44.12 -62.30 33.71
C VAL A 73 43.15 -61.63 32.73
N GLU A 74 43.43 -61.78 31.43
CA GLU A 74 42.55 -61.35 30.34
C GLU A 74 42.28 -62.50 29.38
N SER A 75 41.17 -63.22 29.59
CA SER A 75 40.67 -64.18 28.61
C SER A 75 40.11 -63.42 27.40
N ARG A 76 40.79 -63.49 26.25
CA ARG A 76 40.36 -62.87 24.99
C ARG A 76 39.98 -63.96 23.97
N THR A 77 38.76 -63.89 23.44
CA THR A 77 38.21 -64.88 22.49
C THR A 77 37.56 -64.18 21.31
N ALA A 78 37.91 -64.57 20.08
CA ALA A 78 37.24 -64.10 18.86
C ALA A 78 36.16 -65.09 18.42
N VAL A 79 35.04 -64.59 17.91
CA VAL A 79 33.89 -65.37 17.46
C VAL A 79 33.38 -64.78 16.14
N ARG A 80 33.24 -65.62 15.11
CA ARG A 80 32.49 -65.28 13.90
C ARG A 80 31.01 -65.48 14.18
N ILE A 81 30.22 -64.45 13.88
CA ILE A 81 28.77 -64.47 14.05
C ILE A 81 28.12 -64.38 12.68
N ALA A 82 27.10 -65.20 12.44
CA ALA A 82 26.16 -65.00 11.35
C ALA A 82 24.73 -64.96 11.91
N VAL A 83 24.00 -63.91 11.58
CA VAL A 83 22.69 -63.56 12.13
C VAL A 83 21.69 -63.49 10.99
N LYS A 84 20.60 -64.26 11.08
CA LYS A 84 19.44 -64.08 10.20
C LYS A 84 18.62 -62.91 10.72
N LEU A 85 18.45 -61.90 9.86
CA LEU A 85 17.61 -60.74 10.08
C LEU A 85 16.38 -60.82 9.18
N ARG A 86 15.22 -60.46 9.71
CA ARG A 86 13.96 -60.42 8.96
C ARG A 86 13.26 -59.09 9.13
N LEU A 87 12.75 -58.50 8.05
CA LEU A 87 12.11 -57.19 8.09
C LEU A 87 10.68 -57.29 8.65
N ALA A 88 10.36 -56.56 9.70
CA ALA A 88 9.09 -56.70 10.44
C ALA A 88 7.89 -56.01 9.77
N LYS A 89 8.12 -55.01 8.91
CA LYS A 89 7.11 -54.19 8.23
C LYS A 89 7.53 -53.92 6.78
N PRO A 90 6.60 -53.65 5.84
CA PRO A 90 6.97 -53.14 4.53
C PRO A 90 7.49 -51.71 4.66
N THR A 91 8.44 -51.33 3.81
CA THR A 91 9.10 -50.03 3.84
C THR A 91 9.14 -49.37 2.47
N TYR A 92 9.19 -48.05 2.48
CA TYR A 92 9.00 -47.19 1.32
C TYR A 92 10.04 -46.06 1.30
N ALA A 93 10.31 -45.53 0.10
CA ALA A 93 11.04 -44.29 -0.10
C ALA A 93 10.09 -43.18 -0.55
N VAL A 94 10.40 -41.93 -0.19
CA VAL A 94 9.73 -40.74 -0.72
C VAL A 94 10.26 -40.45 -2.12
N GLU A 95 9.36 -40.27 -3.08
CA GLU A 95 9.66 -39.93 -4.47
C GLU A 95 9.44 -38.43 -4.76
N SER A 96 8.28 -37.90 -4.37
CA SER A 96 7.98 -36.46 -4.41
C SER A 96 7.09 -36.07 -3.23
N ARG A 97 7.05 -34.77 -2.91
CA ARG A 97 6.16 -34.24 -1.86
C ARG A 97 5.52 -32.95 -2.33
N ASP A 98 4.21 -33.00 -2.51
CA ASP A 98 3.40 -31.90 -3.00
C ASP A 98 2.54 -31.38 -1.83
N GLY A 99 3.18 -30.54 -1.01
CA GLY A 99 2.60 -29.94 0.20
C GLY A 99 2.28 -30.95 1.31
N ALA A 100 1.01 -31.34 1.39
CA ALA A 100 0.45 -32.23 2.41
C ALA A 100 0.41 -33.72 1.99
N VAL A 101 0.67 -34.02 0.72
CA VAL A 101 0.72 -35.38 0.18
C VAL A 101 2.14 -35.75 -0.20
N THR A 102 2.53 -36.98 0.14
CA THR A 102 3.86 -37.53 -0.11
C THR A 102 3.71 -38.75 -1.00
N PHE A 103 4.32 -38.70 -2.18
CA PHE A 103 4.31 -39.80 -3.15
C PHE A 103 5.41 -40.78 -2.77
N ILE A 104 5.03 -42.03 -2.56
CA ILE A 104 5.89 -43.07 -1.99
C ILE A 104 6.05 -44.26 -2.93
N ARG A 105 7.23 -44.89 -2.91
CA ARG A 105 7.58 -46.07 -3.71
C ARG A 105 7.99 -47.21 -2.77
N PRO A 106 7.51 -48.45 -2.94
CA PRO A 106 7.94 -49.59 -2.13
C PRO A 106 9.43 -49.88 -2.34
N VAL A 107 10.11 -50.30 -1.27
CA VAL A 107 11.56 -50.56 -1.23
C VAL A 107 11.86 -51.97 -0.72
N ALA A 108 11.18 -52.41 0.35
CA ALA A 108 11.26 -53.77 0.84
C ALA A 108 9.92 -54.24 1.42
N GLU A 109 9.66 -55.54 1.31
CA GLU A 109 8.44 -56.18 1.79
C GLU A 109 8.62 -56.75 3.20
N ALA A 110 7.52 -56.83 3.96
CA ALA A 110 7.54 -57.51 5.26
C ALA A 110 7.91 -58.99 5.09
N GLY A 111 8.84 -59.47 5.91
CA GLY A 111 9.38 -60.81 5.80
C GLY A 111 10.64 -60.93 4.94
N LEU A 112 11.17 -59.86 4.36
CA LEU A 112 12.48 -59.89 3.68
C LEU A 112 13.57 -60.40 4.64
N GLU A 113 14.23 -61.50 4.27
CA GLU A 113 15.36 -62.08 5.00
C GLU A 113 16.71 -61.59 4.46
N LYS A 114 17.65 -61.28 5.35
CA LYS A 114 19.08 -61.05 5.03
C LYS A 114 19.99 -61.67 6.11
N THR A 115 21.23 -61.99 5.75
CA THR A 115 22.23 -62.48 6.72
C THR A 115 23.28 -61.42 7.03
N LEU A 116 23.29 -60.93 8.27
CA LEU A 116 24.35 -60.06 8.79
C LEU A 116 25.48 -60.92 9.34
N THR A 117 26.71 -60.62 8.94
CA THR A 117 27.93 -61.30 9.40
C THR A 117 28.82 -60.34 10.18
N ALA A 118 29.35 -60.82 11.29
CA ALA A 118 30.15 -59.99 12.20
C ALA A 118 31.28 -60.79 12.84
N THR A 119 32.24 -60.06 13.41
CA THR A 119 33.27 -60.61 14.31
C THR A 119 33.03 -60.00 15.68
N ALA A 120 32.83 -60.82 16.71
CA ALA A 120 32.90 -60.35 18.09
C ALA A 120 34.27 -60.69 18.69
N LEU A 121 34.87 -59.72 19.38
CA LEU A 121 36.02 -59.92 20.25
C LEU A 121 35.51 -59.80 21.69
N ALA A 122 35.40 -60.93 22.38
CA ALA A 122 35.00 -61.00 23.77
C ALA A 122 36.23 -60.94 24.68
N THR A 123 36.19 -60.09 25.71
CA THR A 123 37.24 -59.98 26.73
C THR A 123 36.65 -60.13 28.12
N LEU A 124 37.27 -60.98 28.94
CA LEU A 124 36.94 -61.09 30.36
C LEU A 124 37.72 -60.02 31.13
N GLY A 125 37.00 -59.06 31.72
CA GLY A 125 37.55 -58.01 32.58
C GLY A 125 37.06 -58.11 34.03
N PRO A 126 37.50 -57.19 34.92
CA PRO A 126 37.13 -57.21 36.34
C PRO A 126 35.62 -57.05 36.59
N ASN A 127 34.89 -56.44 35.65
CA ASN A 127 33.43 -56.27 35.71
C ASN A 127 32.67 -57.35 34.90
N GLY A 128 33.33 -58.47 34.59
CA GLY A 128 32.79 -59.58 33.78
C GLY A 128 33.13 -59.48 32.30
N TRP A 129 32.42 -60.26 31.47
CA TRP A 129 32.62 -60.28 30.02
C TRP A 129 32.13 -58.99 29.36
N SER A 130 32.99 -58.38 28.55
CA SER A 130 32.63 -57.38 27.55
C SER A 130 32.79 -57.97 26.14
N ALA A 131 32.05 -57.45 25.16
CA ALA A 131 32.14 -57.86 23.77
C ALA A 131 32.18 -56.63 22.87
N ARG A 132 33.17 -56.55 21.98
CA ARG A 132 33.24 -55.55 20.91
C ARG A 132 32.90 -56.22 19.59
N ILE A 133 31.92 -55.68 18.86
CA ILE A 133 31.44 -56.23 17.59
C ILE A 133 31.93 -55.36 16.43
N GLU A 134 32.38 -56.03 15.37
CA GLU A 134 32.77 -55.46 14.09
C GLU A 134 31.95 -56.11 12.98
N LEU A 135 31.11 -55.33 12.29
CA LEU A 135 30.27 -55.82 11.19
C LEU A 135 31.12 -56.02 9.93
N ARG A 136 30.93 -57.12 9.21
CA ARG A 136 31.67 -57.43 7.96
C ARG A 136 30.92 -57.03 6.69
N ASN A 137 29.60 -56.88 6.78
CA ASN A 137 28.71 -56.46 5.69
C ASN A 137 27.62 -55.49 6.22
N PRO A 138 27.99 -54.30 6.73
CA PRO A 138 27.04 -53.32 7.26
C PRO A 138 26.00 -52.83 6.23
N GLU A 139 26.34 -52.84 4.94
CA GLU A 139 25.48 -52.43 3.82
C GLU A 139 24.19 -53.27 3.70
N VAL A 140 24.16 -54.46 4.34
CA VAL A 140 22.94 -55.27 4.53
C VAL A 140 21.82 -54.49 5.22
N LEU A 141 22.17 -53.58 6.13
CA LEU A 141 21.24 -52.80 6.94
C LEU A 141 20.81 -51.48 6.27
N GLU A 142 21.51 -51.08 5.20
CA GLU A 142 21.30 -49.82 4.49
C GLU A 142 20.22 -49.93 3.40
N GLY A 143 19.78 -48.78 2.88
CA GLY A 143 18.90 -48.69 1.72
C GLY A 143 17.44 -49.14 1.91
N ILE A 144 17.03 -49.58 3.10
CA ILE A 144 15.69 -50.14 3.34
C ILE A 144 14.53 -49.14 3.37
N GLY A 145 14.75 -47.82 3.35
CA GLY A 145 13.68 -46.82 3.43
C GLY A 145 13.03 -46.72 4.82
N GLN A 146 11.79 -46.24 4.88
CA GLN A 146 11.04 -45.98 6.12
C GLN A 146 9.69 -46.73 6.15
N PRO A 147 9.18 -47.14 7.33
CA PRO A 147 7.85 -47.72 7.45
C PRO A 147 6.76 -46.67 7.21
N LEU A 148 5.55 -47.11 6.86
CA LEU A 148 4.44 -46.23 6.45
C LEU A 148 4.08 -45.16 7.50
N GLU A 149 4.22 -45.48 8.79
CA GLU A 149 3.84 -44.60 9.90
C GLU A 149 4.87 -43.50 10.24
N GLU A 150 6.09 -43.57 9.68
CA GLU A 150 7.14 -42.56 9.87
C GLU A 150 7.17 -41.52 8.72
N LEU A 151 6.36 -41.73 7.67
CA LEU A 151 6.35 -40.89 6.47
C LEU A 151 5.46 -39.65 6.69
N PRO A 152 5.92 -38.44 6.30
CA PRO A 152 5.20 -37.20 6.58
C PRO A 152 3.98 -37.01 5.66
N GLY A 153 2.88 -36.50 6.21
CA GLY A 153 1.67 -36.16 5.46
C GLY A 153 0.80 -37.38 5.13
N ARG A 154 -0.03 -37.28 4.08
CA ARG A 154 -0.76 -38.45 3.53
C ARG A 154 0.13 -39.20 2.54
N PRO A 155 0.53 -40.45 2.80
CA PRO A 155 1.26 -41.26 1.83
C PRO A 155 0.32 -41.72 0.71
N VAL A 156 0.77 -41.62 -0.55
CA VAL A 156 0.08 -42.18 -1.73
C VAL A 156 1.10 -42.89 -2.61
N LEU A 157 0.78 -44.10 -3.08
CA LEU A 157 1.70 -44.88 -3.93
C LEU A 157 1.91 -44.20 -5.29
N ALA A 158 3.17 -43.91 -5.63
CA ALA A 158 3.55 -43.33 -6.91
C ALA A 158 3.12 -44.23 -8.09
N GLY A 159 2.61 -43.61 -9.16
CA GLY A 159 2.08 -44.33 -10.33
C GLY A 159 0.68 -44.95 -10.14
N SER A 160 0.09 -44.89 -8.93
CA SER A 160 -1.30 -45.34 -8.72
C SER A 160 -2.32 -44.43 -9.42
N ALA A 161 -3.51 -44.96 -9.70
CA ALA A 161 -4.62 -44.18 -10.26
C ALA A 161 -5.09 -43.04 -9.32
N GLU A 162 -4.87 -43.17 -8.01
CA GLU A 162 -5.11 -42.10 -7.03
C GLU A 162 -4.03 -41.01 -7.14
N ALA A 163 -2.75 -41.40 -7.21
CA ALA A 163 -1.63 -40.47 -7.36
C ALA A 163 -1.76 -39.61 -8.62
N ASN A 164 -2.11 -40.22 -9.76
CA ASN A 164 -2.23 -39.50 -11.03
C ASN A 164 -3.39 -38.48 -10.97
N ARG A 165 -4.59 -38.91 -10.55
CA ARG A 165 -5.75 -38.01 -10.38
C ARG A 165 -5.46 -36.83 -9.46
N LEU A 166 -4.69 -37.05 -8.39
CA LEU A 166 -4.31 -36.01 -7.46
C LEU A 166 -3.28 -35.04 -8.07
N ARG A 167 -2.28 -35.53 -8.80
CA ARG A 167 -1.33 -34.68 -9.55
C ARG A 167 -2.08 -33.85 -10.60
N ASP A 168 -3.00 -34.44 -11.35
CA ASP A 168 -3.85 -33.75 -12.32
C ASP A 168 -4.74 -32.68 -11.66
N GLN A 169 -5.22 -32.91 -10.44
CA GLN A 169 -5.96 -31.92 -9.68
C GLN A 169 -5.06 -30.77 -9.21
N ILE A 170 -3.93 -31.07 -8.55
CA ILE A 170 -2.97 -30.08 -8.06
C ILE A 170 -2.46 -29.18 -9.20
N ALA A 171 -2.21 -29.74 -10.39
CA ALA A 171 -1.83 -28.98 -11.58
C ALA A 171 -2.92 -27.98 -11.99
N ARG A 172 -4.17 -28.43 -12.19
CA ARG A 172 -5.30 -27.56 -12.56
C ARG A 172 -5.60 -26.50 -11.49
N ASP A 173 -5.51 -26.87 -10.22
CA ASP A 173 -5.71 -25.94 -9.09
C ASP A 173 -4.55 -24.92 -8.98
N ALA A 174 -3.36 -25.22 -9.51
CA ALA A 174 -2.25 -24.26 -9.63
C ALA A 174 -2.40 -23.34 -10.84
N GLU A 175 -2.74 -23.89 -12.02
CA GLU A 175 -3.01 -23.14 -13.25
C GLU A 175 -4.15 -22.13 -13.06
N ALA A 176 -5.26 -22.56 -12.43
CA ALA A 176 -6.41 -21.69 -12.15
C ALA A 176 -6.04 -20.49 -11.26
N ARG A 177 -5.25 -20.72 -10.21
CA ARG A 177 -4.78 -19.64 -9.32
C ARG A 177 -3.80 -18.69 -10.03
N GLY A 178 -2.90 -19.21 -10.86
CA GLY A 178 -2.01 -18.39 -11.69
C GLY A 178 -2.79 -17.49 -12.64
N ALA A 179 -3.79 -18.05 -13.34
CA ALA A 179 -4.66 -17.30 -14.24
C ALA A 179 -5.51 -16.24 -13.50
N GLU A 180 -6.00 -16.54 -12.29
CA GLU A 180 -6.73 -15.57 -11.47
C GLU A 180 -5.83 -14.43 -10.99
N GLU A 181 -4.60 -14.73 -10.54
CA GLU A 181 -3.63 -13.71 -10.13
C GLU A 181 -3.21 -12.80 -11.29
N ASP A 182 -2.88 -13.35 -12.45
CA ASP A 182 -2.53 -12.55 -13.63
C ASP A 182 -3.72 -11.72 -14.13
N ALA A 183 -4.93 -12.26 -14.07
CA ALA A 183 -6.16 -11.50 -14.35
C ALA A 183 -6.40 -10.40 -13.31
N ARG A 184 -5.99 -10.58 -12.05
CA ARG A 184 -6.05 -9.54 -11.01
C ARG A 184 -5.02 -8.43 -11.28
N ARG A 185 -3.76 -8.79 -11.52
CA ARG A 185 -2.67 -7.85 -11.82
C ARG A 185 -3.01 -6.96 -13.01
N ARG A 186 -3.50 -7.53 -14.12
CA ARG A 186 -3.94 -6.76 -15.30
C ARG A 186 -5.06 -5.77 -14.98
N ARG A 187 -6.02 -6.12 -14.11
CA ARG A 187 -7.08 -5.19 -13.67
C ARG A 187 -6.53 -4.07 -12.78
N GLU A 188 -5.55 -4.37 -11.93
CA GLU A 188 -4.87 -3.39 -11.08
C GLU A 188 -4.03 -2.42 -11.95
N GLU A 189 -3.29 -2.94 -12.94
CA GLU A 189 -2.55 -2.16 -13.95
C GLU A 189 -3.47 -1.28 -14.81
N ASP A 190 -4.58 -1.82 -15.32
CA ASP A 190 -5.60 -1.07 -16.08
C ASP A 190 -6.19 0.09 -15.26
N LEU A 191 -6.45 -0.13 -13.96
CA LEU A 191 -6.98 0.90 -13.07
C LEU A 191 -5.95 2.00 -12.80
N LEU A 192 -4.69 1.65 -12.53
CA LEU A 192 -3.60 2.61 -12.35
C LEU A 192 -3.34 3.41 -13.63
N ALA A 193 -3.37 2.78 -14.80
CA ALA A 193 -3.22 3.45 -16.09
C ALA A 193 -4.36 4.46 -16.36
N ARG A 194 -5.61 4.09 -16.02
CA ARG A 194 -6.78 5.00 -16.12
C ARG A 194 -6.69 6.16 -15.13
N GLN A 195 -6.23 5.93 -13.91
CA GLN A 195 -6.02 7.00 -12.91
C GLN A 195 -4.93 7.98 -13.38
N ALA A 196 -3.76 7.48 -13.82
CA ALA A 196 -2.69 8.31 -14.34
C ALA A 196 -3.13 9.13 -15.57
N ALA A 197 -3.90 8.54 -16.49
CA ALA A 197 -4.47 9.24 -17.63
C ALA A 197 -5.48 10.33 -17.23
N ALA A 198 -6.31 10.08 -16.21
CA ALA A 198 -7.25 11.06 -15.68
C ALA A 198 -6.53 12.25 -15.02
N THR A 199 -5.58 11.99 -14.11
CA THR A 199 -4.78 13.03 -13.46
C THR A 199 -4.03 13.88 -14.49
N LYS A 200 -3.41 13.27 -15.51
CA LYS A 200 -2.73 14.01 -16.58
C LYS A 200 -3.71 14.89 -17.37
N ALA A 201 -4.93 14.41 -17.66
CA ALA A 201 -5.95 15.20 -18.34
C ALA A 201 -6.46 16.38 -17.49
N GLU A 202 -6.46 16.26 -16.16
CA GLU A 202 -6.76 17.35 -15.23
C GLU A 202 -5.61 18.37 -15.13
N GLU A 203 -4.36 17.91 -15.10
CA GLU A 203 -3.17 18.77 -15.17
C GLU A 203 -3.13 19.58 -16.49
N GLU A 204 -3.41 18.95 -17.63
CA GLU A 204 -3.46 19.61 -18.94
C GLU A 204 -4.58 20.67 -19.02
N ARG A 205 -5.73 20.42 -18.36
CA ARG A 205 -6.82 21.41 -18.22
C ARG A 205 -6.43 22.57 -17.32
N ALA A 206 -5.94 22.31 -16.11
CA ALA A 206 -5.50 23.36 -15.18
C ALA A 206 -4.36 24.20 -15.78
N ALA A 207 -3.46 23.60 -16.56
CA ALA A 207 -2.43 24.31 -17.30
C ALA A 207 -2.98 25.13 -18.48
N ALA A 208 -4.10 24.73 -19.09
CA ALA A 208 -4.80 25.54 -20.11
C ALA A 208 -5.55 26.72 -19.48
N GLU A 209 -6.22 26.52 -18.34
CA GLU A 209 -6.93 27.56 -17.58
C GLU A 209 -5.97 28.65 -17.10
N ARG A 210 -4.88 28.28 -16.41
CA ARG A 210 -3.83 29.23 -15.99
C ARG A 210 -3.30 30.08 -17.15
N ARG A 211 -3.02 29.47 -18.30
CA ARG A 211 -2.57 30.20 -19.50
C ARG A 211 -3.61 31.18 -20.05
N GLN A 212 -4.91 30.91 -19.88
CA GLN A 212 -5.97 31.86 -20.25
C GLN A 212 -6.08 33.01 -19.24
N GLU A 213 -5.89 32.73 -17.95
CA GLU A 213 -5.83 33.73 -16.89
C GLU A 213 -4.60 34.65 -17.04
N ASP A 214 -3.41 34.09 -17.24
CA ASP A 214 -2.17 34.82 -17.53
C ASP A 214 -2.32 35.71 -18.77
N ALA A 215 -2.88 35.17 -19.86
CA ALA A 215 -3.14 35.93 -21.08
C ALA A 215 -4.22 37.01 -20.89
N ARG A 216 -5.12 36.88 -19.92
CA ARG A 216 -6.10 37.93 -19.55
C ARG A 216 -5.44 38.99 -18.65
N ALA A 217 -4.63 38.59 -17.68
CA ALA A 217 -3.85 39.49 -16.82
C ALA A 217 -2.87 40.33 -17.64
N ALA A 218 -2.18 39.74 -18.62
CA ALA A 218 -1.30 40.44 -19.55
C ALA A 218 -2.07 41.52 -20.36
N ARG A 219 -3.24 41.20 -20.90
CA ARG A 219 -4.11 42.15 -21.62
C ARG A 219 -4.61 43.28 -20.71
N ILE A 220 -4.95 43.00 -19.45
CA ILE A 220 -5.33 44.01 -18.46
C ILE A 220 -4.15 44.94 -18.15
N ALA A 221 -2.95 44.39 -17.94
CA ALA A 221 -1.73 45.16 -17.66
C ALA A 221 -1.33 46.05 -18.85
N GLU A 222 -1.37 45.49 -20.07
CA GLU A 222 -1.11 46.24 -21.31
C GLU A 222 -2.12 47.37 -21.51
N LEU A 223 -3.42 47.11 -21.33
CA LEU A 223 -4.46 48.13 -21.46
C LEU A 223 -4.26 49.27 -20.45
N ARG A 224 -3.96 48.95 -19.19
CA ARG A 224 -3.63 49.95 -18.16
C ARG A 224 -2.39 50.76 -18.54
N ALA A 225 -1.32 50.12 -18.99
CA ALA A 225 -0.10 50.81 -19.43
C ALA A 225 -0.35 51.74 -20.64
N ARG A 226 -1.21 51.34 -21.58
CA ARG A 226 -1.61 52.18 -22.73
C ARG A 226 -2.48 53.38 -22.29
N ILE A 227 -3.42 53.21 -21.36
CA ILE A 227 -4.29 54.30 -20.86
C ILE A 227 -3.54 55.25 -19.92
N GLN A 228 -2.53 54.78 -19.18
CA GLN A 228 -1.67 55.62 -18.33
C GLN A 228 -0.46 56.21 -19.07
N GLY A 229 -0.22 55.79 -20.32
CA GLY A 229 0.91 56.22 -21.15
C GLY A 229 0.89 57.70 -21.52
N ALA A 230 2.08 58.24 -21.82
CA ALA A 230 2.25 59.67 -22.14
C ALA A 230 1.56 60.09 -23.46
N ASP A 231 1.51 59.21 -24.46
CA ASP A 231 0.95 59.54 -25.78
C ASP A 231 -0.58 59.63 -25.77
N ARG A 232 -1.09 60.78 -26.23
CA ARG A 232 -2.52 61.13 -26.11
C ARG A 232 -3.41 60.40 -27.11
N PRO A 233 -3.10 60.35 -28.42
CA PRO A 233 -3.79 59.48 -29.37
C PRO A 233 -3.84 58.01 -28.91
N ALA A 234 -2.72 57.44 -28.44
CA ALA A 234 -2.69 56.05 -27.97
C ALA A 234 -3.62 55.80 -26.78
N ARG A 235 -3.70 56.72 -25.79
CA ARG A 235 -4.67 56.59 -24.69
C ARG A 235 -6.12 56.53 -25.19
N ILE A 236 -6.50 57.43 -26.11
CA ILE A 236 -7.87 57.52 -26.64
C ILE A 236 -8.21 56.26 -27.44
N ALA A 237 -7.34 55.86 -28.37
CA ALA A 237 -7.53 54.65 -29.16
C ALA A 237 -7.58 53.37 -28.30
N ALA A 238 -6.79 53.28 -27.22
CA ALA A 238 -6.85 52.16 -26.28
C ALA A 238 -8.16 52.13 -25.48
N TYR A 239 -8.68 53.29 -25.09
CA TYR A 239 -9.97 53.41 -24.41
C TYR A 239 -11.15 53.05 -25.33
N GLU A 240 -11.17 53.56 -26.55
CA GLU A 240 -12.20 53.25 -27.56
C GLU A 240 -12.18 51.77 -27.95
N ALA A 241 -10.99 51.17 -28.12
CA ALA A 241 -10.84 49.74 -28.37
C ALA A 241 -11.32 48.87 -27.19
N ALA A 242 -11.18 49.35 -25.94
CA ALA A 242 -11.76 48.68 -24.79
C ALA A 242 -13.29 48.77 -24.79
N LEU A 243 -13.87 49.95 -25.05
CA LEU A 243 -15.34 50.14 -25.13
C LEU A 243 -16.00 49.29 -26.22
N GLY A 244 -15.35 49.14 -27.38
CA GLY A 244 -15.78 48.24 -28.46
C GLY A 244 -15.57 46.75 -28.15
N GLY A 245 -14.88 46.40 -27.06
CA GLY A 245 -14.63 45.04 -26.64
C GLY A 245 -15.83 44.38 -25.95
N ASN A 246 -15.99 43.07 -26.17
CA ASN A 246 -17.07 42.30 -25.55
C ASN A 246 -16.85 42.02 -24.03
N ASP A 247 -15.60 42.09 -23.54
CA ASP A 247 -15.28 41.84 -22.13
C ASP A 247 -15.81 42.99 -21.23
N PRO A 248 -16.71 42.74 -20.27
CA PRO A 248 -17.20 43.78 -19.36
C PRO A 248 -16.12 44.24 -18.36
N SER A 249 -15.20 43.38 -17.96
CA SER A 249 -14.15 43.69 -16.98
C SER A 249 -13.04 44.58 -17.56
N LEU A 250 -12.64 44.35 -18.82
CA LEU A 250 -11.72 45.26 -19.51
C LEU A 250 -12.33 46.66 -19.70
N ARG A 251 -13.65 46.74 -19.92
CA ARG A 251 -14.38 48.02 -20.02
C ARG A 251 -14.46 48.76 -18.69
N GLN A 252 -14.79 48.06 -17.60
CA GLN A 252 -14.77 48.67 -16.27
C GLN A 252 -13.37 49.20 -15.92
N ILE A 253 -12.33 48.39 -16.11
CA ILE A 253 -10.94 48.79 -15.85
C ILE A 253 -10.51 49.97 -16.73
N ALA A 254 -10.97 50.03 -17.98
CA ALA A 254 -10.73 51.17 -18.86
C ALA A 254 -11.45 52.44 -18.38
N LEU A 255 -12.69 52.33 -17.90
CA LEU A 255 -13.48 53.43 -17.35
C LEU A 255 -12.84 53.99 -16.07
N GLU A 256 -12.49 53.12 -15.12
CA GLU A 256 -11.75 53.48 -13.90
C GLU A 256 -10.45 54.24 -14.23
N ALA A 257 -9.63 53.69 -15.14
CA ALA A 257 -8.35 54.28 -15.54
C ALA A 257 -8.52 55.59 -16.34
N ALA A 258 -9.61 55.75 -17.11
CA ALA A 258 -9.93 56.98 -17.83
C ALA A 258 -10.44 58.09 -16.89
N LEU A 259 -11.23 57.75 -15.86
CA LEU A 259 -11.68 58.68 -14.81
C LEU A 259 -10.52 59.14 -13.90
N GLN A 260 -9.53 58.27 -13.67
CA GLN A 260 -8.27 58.62 -12.99
C GLN A 260 -7.29 59.41 -13.88
N SER A 261 -7.53 59.49 -15.19
CA SER A 261 -6.65 60.19 -16.13
C SER A 261 -6.86 61.69 -16.08
N ARG A 262 -5.77 62.46 -16.06
CA ARG A 262 -5.80 63.93 -16.10
C ARG A 262 -6.16 64.53 -17.47
N ASP A 263 -6.55 63.70 -18.45
CA ASP A 263 -6.96 64.15 -19.77
C ASP A 263 -8.48 64.44 -19.81
N PRO A 264 -8.92 65.70 -19.99
CA PRO A 264 -10.35 66.05 -19.95
C PRO A 264 -11.16 65.44 -21.11
N VAL A 265 -10.52 64.93 -22.16
CA VAL A 265 -11.22 64.19 -23.23
C VAL A 265 -11.50 62.75 -22.82
N LEU A 266 -10.58 62.08 -22.13
CA LEU A 266 -10.81 60.73 -21.58
C LEU A 266 -11.87 60.77 -20.48
N GLY A 267 -11.79 61.76 -19.58
CA GLY A 267 -12.81 61.98 -18.56
C GLY A 267 -14.21 62.21 -19.15
N ASN A 268 -14.32 63.00 -20.24
CA ASN A 268 -15.59 63.21 -20.96
C ASN A 268 -16.13 61.90 -21.56
N LEU A 269 -15.29 61.12 -22.25
CA LEU A 269 -15.69 59.85 -22.86
C LEU A 269 -16.11 58.81 -21.80
N ALA A 270 -15.39 58.75 -20.67
CA ALA A 270 -15.74 57.87 -19.55
C ALA A 270 -17.05 58.29 -18.86
N LEU A 271 -17.26 59.58 -18.59
CA LEU A 271 -18.52 60.08 -18.05
C LEU A 271 -19.69 59.82 -19.02
N LYS A 272 -19.50 59.97 -20.34
CA LYS A 272 -20.53 59.65 -21.34
C LYS A 272 -20.93 58.19 -21.32
N ASP A 273 -19.96 57.28 -21.29
CA ASP A 273 -20.21 55.83 -21.22
C ASP A 273 -20.88 55.44 -19.89
N TRP A 274 -20.45 56.05 -18.78
CA TRP A 274 -21.05 55.86 -17.46
C TRP A 274 -22.53 56.28 -17.40
N ILE A 275 -22.86 57.53 -17.81
CA ILE A 275 -24.25 58.01 -17.83
C ILE A 275 -25.09 57.17 -18.80
N ALA A 276 -24.57 56.79 -19.96
CA ALA A 276 -25.31 55.99 -20.94
C ALA A 276 -25.66 54.56 -20.47
N ARG A 277 -24.98 54.03 -19.44
CA ARG A 277 -25.27 52.72 -18.82
C ARG A 277 -26.20 52.82 -17.60
N ARG A 278 -26.26 53.95 -16.91
CA ARG A 278 -27.06 54.16 -15.70
C ARG A 278 -28.48 54.59 -16.09
N LYS A 279 -29.51 53.91 -15.57
CA LYS A 279 -30.92 54.32 -15.74
C LYS A 279 -31.41 55.31 -14.68
N ALA A 280 -30.78 55.30 -13.51
CA ALA A 280 -31.04 56.21 -12.42
C ALA A 280 -29.71 56.53 -11.72
N VAL A 281 -29.54 57.79 -11.34
CA VAL A 281 -28.36 58.30 -10.63
C VAL A 281 -28.84 58.99 -9.34
N PRO A 282 -28.46 58.49 -8.15
CA PRO A 282 -28.79 59.15 -6.89
C PRO A 282 -27.92 60.40 -6.69
N VAL A 283 -28.54 61.53 -6.42
CA VAL A 283 -27.88 62.81 -6.13
C VAL A 283 -27.93 63.04 -4.63
N GLN A 284 -26.78 62.97 -3.97
CA GLN A 284 -26.64 63.33 -2.56
C GLN A 284 -26.64 64.85 -2.45
N LEU A 285 -27.45 65.40 -1.56
CA LEU A 285 -27.53 66.83 -1.29
C LEU A 285 -26.93 67.13 0.09
N TYR A 286 -26.26 68.28 0.23
CA TYR A 286 -25.79 68.81 1.49
C TYR A 286 -26.10 70.30 1.63
N ALA A 287 -26.27 70.77 2.86
CA ALA A 287 -26.48 72.16 3.19
C ALA A 287 -25.25 73.01 2.85
N THR A 288 -25.47 74.28 2.48
CA THR A 288 -24.40 75.27 2.28
C THR A 288 -24.20 76.07 3.57
N LYS A 289 -22.95 76.43 3.87
CA LYS A 289 -22.65 77.38 4.98
C LYS A 289 -23.01 78.83 4.65
N GLU A 290 -23.45 79.09 3.41
CA GLU A 290 -23.79 80.41 2.89
C GLU A 290 -25.26 80.74 3.14
N ASP A 291 -26.17 79.77 2.93
CA ASP A 291 -27.61 79.93 3.19
C ASP A 291 -28.04 79.23 4.50
N PRO A 292 -28.38 79.95 5.59
CA PRO A 292 -28.78 79.34 6.86
C PRO A 292 -30.14 78.61 6.80
N HIS A 293 -30.91 78.77 5.73
CA HIS A 293 -32.14 78.02 5.48
C HIS A 293 -31.90 76.68 4.74
N SER A 294 -30.67 76.41 4.30
CA SER A 294 -30.36 75.22 3.49
C SER A 294 -30.52 73.90 4.25
N GLU A 295 -30.22 73.85 5.56
CA GLU A 295 -30.45 72.66 6.40
C GLU A 295 -31.95 72.34 6.53
N THR A 296 -32.78 73.36 6.75
CA THR A 296 -34.25 73.19 6.82
C THR A 296 -34.82 72.69 5.50
N VAL A 297 -34.31 73.17 4.36
CA VAL A 297 -34.72 72.69 3.04
C VAL A 297 -34.21 71.26 2.78
N LEU A 298 -32.97 70.95 3.15
CA LEU A 298 -32.40 69.61 3.01
C LEU A 298 -33.22 68.56 3.78
N ASN A 299 -33.60 68.85 5.02
CA ASN A 299 -34.40 67.94 5.85
C ASN A 299 -35.83 67.70 5.31
N ASN A 300 -36.33 68.57 4.42
CA ASN A 300 -37.64 68.43 3.76
C ASN A 300 -37.55 67.88 2.33
N LEU A 301 -36.36 67.83 1.73
CA LEU A 301 -36.14 67.20 0.43
C LEU A 301 -35.86 65.71 0.61
N GLY A 302 -36.70 64.87 0.00
CA GLY A 302 -36.41 63.44 -0.14
C GLY A 302 -35.16 63.18 -1.00
N PRO A 303 -34.71 61.91 -1.09
CA PRO A 303 -33.54 61.55 -1.89
C PRO A 303 -33.75 61.97 -3.35
N LEU A 304 -32.89 62.86 -3.86
CA LEU A 304 -32.97 63.38 -5.21
C LEU A 304 -32.43 62.33 -6.19
N THR A 305 -33.20 61.98 -7.21
CA THR A 305 -32.80 61.01 -8.24
C THR A 305 -32.95 61.60 -9.63
N LEU A 306 -31.90 61.44 -10.44
CA LEU A 306 -31.91 61.69 -11.87
C LEU A 306 -32.18 60.37 -12.61
N GLU A 307 -33.41 60.19 -13.08
CA GLU A 307 -33.76 59.12 -14.03
C GLU A 307 -33.29 59.52 -15.43
N ILE A 308 -32.75 58.58 -16.20
CA ILE A 308 -32.13 58.81 -17.51
C ILE A 308 -32.97 58.09 -18.57
N ASP A 309 -33.72 58.86 -19.37
CA ASP A 309 -34.55 58.33 -20.45
C ASP A 309 -33.72 58.13 -21.74
N SER A 310 -32.75 59.02 -22.02
CA SER A 310 -31.81 58.88 -23.15
C SER A 310 -30.56 59.76 -23.03
N VAL A 311 -29.46 59.32 -23.67
CA VAL A 311 -28.19 60.05 -23.80
C VAL A 311 -27.74 60.01 -25.26
N ASN A 312 -27.33 61.15 -25.82
CA ASN A 312 -26.67 61.22 -27.12
C ASN A 312 -25.14 61.15 -26.93
N PRO A 313 -24.45 60.09 -27.38
CA PRO A 313 -23.03 59.90 -27.14
C PRO A 313 -22.14 60.93 -27.89
N VAL A 314 -22.63 61.51 -28.99
CA VAL A 314 -21.85 62.45 -29.80
C VAL A 314 -21.74 63.80 -29.10
N ASN A 315 -22.87 64.46 -28.84
CA ASN A 315 -22.88 65.80 -28.24
C ASN A 315 -23.01 65.82 -26.71
N GLY A 316 -23.24 64.66 -26.06
CA GLY A 316 -23.41 64.56 -24.61
C GLY A 316 -24.77 65.06 -24.10
N ALA A 317 -25.74 65.32 -24.98
CA ALA A 317 -27.08 65.75 -24.58
C ALA A 317 -27.81 64.63 -23.81
N LEU A 318 -28.51 65.03 -22.76
CA LEU A 318 -29.25 64.18 -21.83
C LEU A 318 -30.74 64.56 -21.86
N ALA A 319 -31.61 63.57 -21.92
CA ALA A 319 -33.01 63.72 -21.54
C ALA A 319 -33.39 62.66 -20.50
N GLY A 320 -34.22 63.05 -19.53
CA GLY A 320 -34.60 62.20 -18.42
C GLY A 320 -35.56 62.90 -17.48
N ARG A 321 -35.54 62.53 -16.20
CA ARG A 321 -36.41 63.11 -15.18
C ARG A 321 -35.63 63.39 -13.91
N LEU A 322 -35.85 64.57 -13.33
CA LEU A 322 -35.31 64.92 -12.03
C LEU A 322 -36.47 65.04 -11.05
N GLY A 323 -36.36 64.36 -9.91
CA GLY A 323 -37.41 64.33 -8.90
C GLY A 323 -36.91 63.79 -7.56
N ALA A 324 -37.65 64.10 -6.50
CA ALA A 324 -37.40 63.63 -5.14
C ALA A 324 -38.73 63.12 -4.56
N PRO A 325 -38.81 61.88 -4.03
CA PRO A 325 -40.06 61.33 -3.51
C PRO A 325 -40.64 62.20 -2.40
N GLY A 326 -41.88 62.66 -2.58
CA GLY A 326 -42.69 63.35 -1.55
C GLY A 326 -42.99 64.83 -1.80
N TYR A 327 -42.22 65.56 -2.62
CA TYR A 327 -42.44 67.00 -2.82
C TYR A 327 -43.17 67.33 -4.14
N SER A 328 -44.17 68.20 -4.08
CA SER A 328 -44.99 68.59 -5.25
C SER A 328 -44.21 69.39 -6.30
N ILE A 329 -43.22 70.16 -5.87
CA ILE A 329 -42.24 70.88 -6.72
C ILE A 329 -41.24 69.90 -7.36
N ALA A 330 -41.05 68.73 -6.75
CA ALA A 330 -40.12 67.68 -7.19
C ALA A 330 -40.83 66.42 -7.72
N LYS A 331 -42.06 66.57 -8.26
CA LYS A 331 -42.63 65.57 -9.18
C LYS A 331 -41.59 65.26 -10.26
N PRO A 332 -41.38 64.00 -10.66
CA PRO A 332 -40.38 63.63 -11.68
C PRO A 332 -40.67 64.41 -12.96
N SER A 333 -39.85 65.43 -13.19
CA SER A 333 -40.09 66.49 -14.17
C SER A 333 -39.10 66.37 -15.30
N ALA A 334 -39.54 66.65 -16.53
CA ALA A 334 -38.73 66.50 -17.73
C ALA A 334 -37.42 67.31 -17.58
N ALA A 335 -36.32 66.58 -17.49
CA ALA A 335 -34.99 67.09 -17.24
C ALA A 335 -34.21 67.05 -18.55
N VAL A 336 -33.67 68.20 -18.96
CA VAL A 336 -32.86 68.34 -20.17
C VAL A 336 -31.48 68.86 -19.78
N GLY A 337 -30.45 68.19 -20.25
CA GLY A 337 -29.08 68.45 -19.83
C GLY A 337 -28.04 68.24 -20.93
N ALA A 338 -26.80 68.55 -20.60
CA ALA A 338 -25.63 68.22 -21.40
C ALA A 338 -24.44 67.91 -20.50
N LEU A 339 -23.74 66.82 -20.83
CA LEU A 339 -22.39 66.53 -20.35
C LEU A 339 -21.38 67.16 -21.32
N ALA A 340 -20.68 68.19 -20.86
CA ALA A 340 -19.67 68.91 -21.63
C ALA A 340 -18.33 68.87 -20.90
N GLN A 341 -17.29 68.34 -21.57
CA GLN A 341 -15.98 68.06 -20.96
C GLN A 341 -16.16 67.19 -19.70
N THR A 342 -15.87 67.72 -18.51
CA THR A 342 -16.05 67.03 -17.22
C THR A 342 -17.18 67.61 -16.37
N THR A 343 -18.07 68.40 -16.97
CA THR A 343 -19.21 69.05 -16.29
C THR A 343 -20.53 68.50 -16.82
N LEU A 344 -21.33 67.90 -15.93
CA LEU A 344 -22.73 67.53 -16.17
C LEU A 344 -23.64 68.69 -15.76
N THR A 345 -24.42 69.20 -16.71
CA THR A 345 -25.46 70.21 -16.47
C THR A 345 -26.84 69.61 -16.76
N VAL A 346 -27.80 69.80 -15.86
CA VAL A 346 -29.17 69.29 -16.01
C VAL A 346 -30.16 70.32 -15.49
N ASN A 347 -31.15 70.69 -16.31
CA ASN A 347 -32.19 71.66 -15.96
C ASN A 347 -33.55 70.98 -15.93
N ALA A 348 -34.33 71.22 -14.87
CA ALA A 348 -35.67 70.67 -14.68
C ALA A 348 -36.52 71.61 -13.83
N TYR A 349 -37.72 71.97 -14.31
CA TYR A 349 -38.75 72.73 -13.58
C TYR A 349 -38.25 73.94 -12.75
N GLY A 350 -37.45 74.82 -13.35
CA GLY A 350 -36.92 76.02 -12.66
C GLY A 350 -35.75 75.75 -11.70
N CYS A 351 -35.26 74.51 -11.66
CA CYS A 351 -34.01 74.11 -11.01
C CYS A 351 -32.92 73.79 -12.04
N ALA A 352 -31.67 74.06 -11.66
CA ALA A 352 -30.46 73.72 -12.38
C ALA A 352 -29.50 72.96 -11.46
N LEU A 353 -29.09 71.77 -11.91
CA LEU A 353 -28.05 70.93 -11.33
C LEU A 353 -26.79 71.09 -12.18
N SER A 354 -25.70 71.53 -11.58
CA SER A 354 -24.39 71.67 -12.24
C SER A 354 -23.34 70.94 -11.41
N LEU A 355 -22.80 69.86 -11.95
CA LEU A 355 -21.83 68.97 -11.30
C LEU A 355 -20.57 68.86 -12.16
N ARG A 356 -19.40 68.76 -11.52
CA ARG A 356 -18.10 68.63 -12.18
C ARG A 356 -17.31 67.47 -11.58
N LEU A 357 -16.63 66.70 -12.41
CA LEU A 357 -15.80 65.58 -11.96
C LEU A 357 -14.60 66.10 -11.15
N THR A 358 -14.46 65.55 -9.95
CA THR A 358 -13.33 65.76 -9.02
C THR A 358 -12.25 64.70 -9.22
N GLU A 359 -11.06 64.92 -8.64
CA GLU A 359 -10.02 63.87 -8.56
C GLU A 359 -10.45 62.67 -7.67
N GLN A 360 -11.58 62.76 -6.95
CA GLN A 360 -12.11 61.71 -6.06
C GLN A 360 -13.16 60.81 -6.74
N GLN A 361 -13.27 60.85 -8.07
CA GLN A 361 -14.30 60.13 -8.84
C GLN A 361 -15.74 60.48 -8.41
N THR A 362 -15.95 61.73 -7.95
CA THR A 362 -17.28 62.28 -7.68
C THR A 362 -17.61 63.39 -8.66
N LEU A 363 -18.88 63.48 -9.07
CA LEU A 363 -19.47 64.62 -9.74
C LEU A 363 -20.02 65.57 -8.66
N ASP A 364 -19.23 66.58 -8.29
CA ASP A 364 -19.56 67.56 -7.23
C ASP A 364 -19.95 68.91 -7.81
N GLY A 365 -20.89 69.62 -7.18
CA GLY A 365 -21.24 70.98 -7.55
C GLY A 365 -22.45 71.51 -6.81
N LEU A 366 -23.34 72.21 -7.52
CA LEU A 366 -24.47 72.91 -6.93
C LEU A 366 -25.80 72.52 -7.58
N PHE A 367 -26.81 72.38 -6.72
CA PHE A 367 -28.22 72.37 -7.09
C PHE A 367 -28.84 73.70 -6.68
N ARG A 368 -29.48 74.40 -7.62
CA ARG A 368 -30.10 75.72 -7.42
C ARG A 368 -31.50 75.72 -8.01
N CYS A 369 -32.50 76.22 -7.30
CA CYS A 369 -33.84 76.47 -7.84
C CYS A 369 -34.22 77.94 -7.69
N GLN A 370 -35.10 78.45 -8.55
CA GLN A 370 -35.59 79.84 -8.47
C GLN A 370 -36.25 80.21 -7.13
N THR A 371 -36.68 79.21 -6.35
CA THR A 371 -37.45 79.37 -5.10
C THR A 371 -36.80 78.73 -3.87
N LEU A 372 -35.57 78.19 -3.98
CA LEU A 372 -34.87 77.50 -2.89
C LEU A 372 -33.42 78.01 -2.73
N PRO A 373 -32.84 77.96 -1.52
CA PRO A 373 -31.42 78.24 -1.30
C PRO A 373 -30.51 77.29 -2.11
N ALA A 374 -29.25 77.68 -2.28
CA ALA A 374 -28.28 76.83 -2.95
C ALA A 374 -27.92 75.63 -2.08
N LEU A 375 -27.94 74.43 -2.68
CA LEU A 375 -27.50 73.18 -2.04
C LEU A 375 -26.24 72.66 -2.75
N ILE A 376 -25.33 72.06 -1.98
CA ILE A 376 -24.22 71.30 -2.54
C ILE A 376 -24.79 69.98 -3.04
N ALA A 377 -24.42 69.57 -4.24
CA ALA A 377 -24.85 68.31 -4.83
C ALA A 377 -23.63 67.44 -5.17
N ARG A 378 -23.75 66.14 -4.92
CA ARG A 378 -22.72 65.13 -5.17
C ARG A 378 -23.33 63.87 -5.77
N VAL A 379 -22.62 63.32 -6.75
CA VAL A 379 -22.90 62.01 -7.35
C VAL A 379 -21.61 61.21 -7.33
N THR A 380 -21.66 59.95 -6.88
CA THR A 380 -20.53 59.00 -6.99
C THR A 380 -20.48 58.41 -8.39
N VAL A 381 -19.29 58.31 -8.99
CA VAL A 381 -19.09 57.68 -10.32
C VAL A 381 -18.51 56.28 -10.12
N ASP A 382 -19.41 55.31 -9.92
CA ASP A 382 -19.12 53.88 -9.68
C ASP A 382 -19.32 52.99 -10.94
#